data_AF-A0A842IQ72-F1
#
_entry.id   AF-A0A842IQ72-F1
#
_cell.length_a   1.000
_cell.length_b   1.000
_cell.length_c   1.000
_cell.angle_alpha   90.00
_cell.angle_beta   90.00
_cell.angle_gamma   90.00
#
_symmetry.space_group_name_H-M   'P 1'
#
loop_
_entity.id
_entity.type
_entity.pdbx_description
1 polymer ?
#
loop_
_entity_poly.entity_id
_entity_poly.type
_entity_poly.pdbx_seq_one_letter_code
_entity_poly.pdbx_strand_id
1 'polypeptide(L)'
;MKKHLYILLFLTSIISYGQVKVDTIKFQTIKFKTVDSIESLGLKIIDTLTKPKAFILTNHGNAEVIAIKKGCKFLVFDLLPEGFSGSVTTTKQIQINGKNYKELVVYWSDINGHSGLGGGFSETFKGILIYDLKKIFLIFNEEYYFSHYQWMNDISENLEVISTSEERECDNLDIKFGHREITMEMKISKDCDSINFLEYDATTWSYKLKSNFLIRTRIKTIDVDTSNN
;
A
#
# COMPACT_ATOMS: atom_id res chain seq x y z
N MET A 1 -24.81 -8.09 36.52
CA MET A 1 -23.82 -7.16 35.93
C MET A 1 -22.61 -7.98 35.46
N LYS A 2 -22.44 -8.18 34.15
CA LYS A 2 -21.33 -8.96 33.58
C LYS A 2 -20.14 -8.01 33.32
N LYS A 3 -19.03 -8.19 34.05
CA LYS A 3 -17.76 -7.51 33.78
C LYS A 3 -17.02 -8.30 32.70
N HIS A 4 -16.69 -7.66 31.58
CA HIS A 4 -15.80 -8.23 30.57
C HIS A 4 -14.35 -8.04 31.02
N LEU A 5 -13.71 -9.17 31.31
CA LEU A 5 -12.29 -9.28 31.63
C LEU A 5 -11.51 -9.23 30.31
N TYR A 6 -10.79 -8.14 30.05
CA TYR A 6 -9.80 -8.09 28.98
C TYR A 6 -8.52 -8.76 29.48
N ILE A 7 -8.23 -9.95 28.94
CA ILE A 7 -6.95 -10.63 29.16
C ILE A 7 -5.93 -10.00 28.22
N LEU A 8 -5.02 -9.18 28.78
CA LEU A 8 -3.80 -8.73 28.13
C LEU A 8 -2.73 -9.80 28.40
N LEU A 9 -2.41 -10.63 27.40
CA LEU A 9 -1.35 -11.63 27.51
C LEU A 9 0.00 -10.99 27.15
N PHE A 10 0.79 -10.63 28.18
CA PHE A 10 2.22 -10.37 28.05
C PHE A 10 2.97 -11.70 28.11
N LEU A 11 3.65 -12.09 27.03
CA LEU A 11 4.67 -13.13 27.07
C LEU A 11 6.04 -12.44 27.05
N THR A 12 6.69 -12.40 28.22
CA THR A 12 8.11 -12.06 28.34
C THR A 12 8.92 -13.33 28.50
N SER A 13 9.81 -13.62 27.56
CA SER A 13 10.89 -14.58 27.76
C SER A 13 12.21 -14.01 27.23
N ILE A 14 12.98 -13.49 28.18
CA ILE A 14 14.43 -13.56 28.40
C ILE A 14 15.39 -13.09 27.28
N ILE A 15 16.29 -12.21 27.74
CA ILE A 15 17.39 -11.50 27.09
C ILE A 15 18.54 -12.43 26.68
N SER A 16 19.03 -12.30 25.44
CA SER A 16 20.46 -12.38 25.11
C SER A 16 20.71 -11.88 23.68
N TYR A 17 21.51 -10.82 23.57
CA TYR A 17 22.23 -10.35 22.37
C TYR A 17 21.54 -10.47 21.00
N GLY A 18 21.04 -9.33 20.54
CA GLY A 18 20.44 -9.15 19.23
C GLY A 18 19.19 -8.30 19.41
N GLN A 19 19.17 -7.11 18.84
CA GLN A 19 17.97 -6.27 18.78
C GLN A 19 16.90 -7.01 17.97
N VAL A 20 16.16 -7.91 18.61
CA VAL A 20 14.85 -8.30 18.11
C VAL A 20 13.99 -7.07 18.31
N LYS A 21 13.84 -6.26 17.27
CA LYS A 21 12.71 -5.33 17.17
C LYS A 21 11.49 -6.20 17.42
N VAL A 22 10.89 -6.06 18.60
CA VAL A 22 9.57 -6.60 18.86
C VAL A 22 8.66 -5.79 17.95
N ASP A 23 8.43 -6.32 16.75
CA ASP A 23 7.44 -5.80 15.82
C ASP A 23 6.10 -5.86 16.55
N THR A 24 5.77 -4.75 17.19
CA THR A 24 4.55 -4.62 17.95
C THR A 24 3.46 -4.63 16.90
N ILE A 25 2.69 -5.72 16.83
CA ILE A 25 1.56 -5.84 15.92
C ILE A 25 0.55 -4.75 16.33
N LYS A 26 0.64 -3.57 15.72
CA LYS A 26 -0.28 -2.47 15.98
C LYS A 26 -1.58 -2.76 15.26
N PHE A 27 -2.62 -3.07 16.02
CA PHE A 27 -3.98 -3.18 15.50
C PHE A 27 -4.44 -1.80 15.02
N GLN A 28 -4.54 -1.60 13.70
CA GLN A 28 -5.12 -0.37 13.16
C GLN A 28 -6.61 -0.59 12.91
N THR A 29 -7.42 -0.19 13.89
CA THR A 29 -8.87 -0.10 13.74
C THR A 29 -9.21 0.97 12.73
N ILE A 30 -10.08 0.65 11.78
CA ILE A 30 -10.54 1.60 10.77
C ILE A 30 -11.54 2.57 11.43
N LYS A 31 -11.32 3.87 11.29
CA LYS A 31 -12.31 4.88 11.68
C LYS A 31 -13.46 4.84 10.66
N PHE A 32 -14.69 4.71 11.12
CA PHE A 32 -15.88 4.69 10.25
C PHE A 32 -17.01 5.53 10.83
N LYS A 33 -17.89 6.00 9.95
CA LYS A 33 -19.18 6.62 10.29
C LYS A 33 -20.33 5.69 9.92
N THR A 34 -21.48 5.87 10.57
CA THR A 34 -22.70 5.12 10.23
C THR A 34 -23.68 6.03 9.52
N VAL A 35 -24.25 5.57 8.40
CA VAL A 35 -25.29 6.29 7.66
C VAL A 35 -26.47 5.36 7.36
N ASP A 36 -27.66 5.92 7.20
CA ASP A 36 -28.86 5.12 6.90
C ASP A 36 -28.94 4.75 5.41
N SER A 37 -28.43 5.60 4.52
CA SER A 37 -28.45 5.45 3.07
C SER A 37 -27.14 5.94 2.43
N ILE A 38 -26.66 5.25 1.40
CA ILE A 38 -25.45 5.67 0.65
C ILE A 38 -25.74 6.81 -0.32
N GLU A 39 -26.98 6.95 -0.76
CA GLU A 39 -27.46 8.04 -1.62
C GLU A 39 -27.26 9.39 -0.92
N SER A 40 -27.38 9.44 0.41
CA SER A 40 -27.12 10.65 1.21
C SER A 40 -25.67 11.16 1.16
N LEU A 41 -24.72 10.33 0.68
CA LEU A 41 -23.32 10.71 0.54
C LEU A 41 -23.06 11.53 -0.72
N GLY A 42 -23.99 11.54 -1.69
CA GLY A 42 -23.79 12.21 -2.98
C GLY A 42 -22.70 11.59 -3.86
N LEU A 43 -22.21 10.39 -3.53
CA LEU A 43 -21.13 9.70 -4.24
C LEU A 43 -21.68 8.70 -5.27
N LYS A 44 -20.89 8.45 -6.32
CA LYS A 44 -21.20 7.44 -7.35
C LYS A 44 -20.63 6.09 -6.95
N ILE A 45 -21.40 5.02 -7.20
CA ILE A 45 -20.93 3.64 -7.02
C ILE A 45 -20.11 3.23 -8.25
N ILE A 46 -18.89 2.75 -8.03
CA ILE A 46 -18.00 2.26 -9.10
C ILE A 46 -17.74 0.75 -9.05
N ASP A 47 -17.86 0.14 -7.87
CA ASP A 47 -17.76 -1.31 -7.71
C ASP A 47 -18.60 -1.80 -6.53
N THR A 48 -18.93 -3.09 -6.52
CA THR A 48 -19.71 -3.74 -5.47
C THR A 48 -19.08 -5.05 -5.03
N LEU A 49 -19.21 -5.32 -3.73
CA LEU A 49 -18.81 -6.57 -3.10
C LEU A 49 -20.05 -7.26 -2.58
N THR A 50 -20.08 -8.60 -2.67
CA THR A 50 -21.24 -9.39 -2.22
C THR A 50 -21.06 -9.99 -0.84
N LYS A 51 -19.82 -10.23 -0.41
CA LYS A 51 -19.48 -10.89 0.87
C LYS A 51 -18.28 -10.21 1.55
N PRO A 52 -18.50 -9.25 2.48
CA PRO A 52 -19.79 -8.65 2.85
C PRO A 52 -20.37 -7.80 1.72
N LYS A 53 -21.68 -7.49 1.80
CA LYS A 53 -22.32 -6.55 0.85
C LYS A 53 -21.72 -5.16 1.08
N ALA A 54 -20.95 -4.65 0.12
CA ALA A 54 -20.31 -3.35 0.20
C ALA A 54 -20.28 -2.64 -1.16
N PHE A 55 -20.05 -1.33 -1.13
CA PHE A 55 -20.08 -0.45 -2.29
C PHE A 55 -18.83 0.43 -2.26
N ILE A 56 -18.07 0.42 -3.34
CA ILE A 56 -16.95 1.34 -3.55
C ILE A 56 -17.50 2.58 -4.22
N LEU A 57 -17.18 3.73 -3.64
CA LEU A 57 -17.78 5.02 -3.94
C LEU A 57 -16.70 6.04 -4.33
N THR A 58 -17.07 6.99 -5.20
CA THR A 58 -16.19 8.07 -5.68
C THR A 58 -16.95 9.36 -5.90
N ASN A 59 -16.25 10.49 -5.80
CA ASN A 59 -16.67 11.78 -6.33
C ASN A 59 -16.02 12.08 -7.70
N HIS A 60 -14.77 11.68 -7.91
CA HIS A 60 -13.95 12.12 -9.06
C HIS A 60 -13.37 11.01 -9.96
N GLY A 61 -13.94 9.80 -9.92
CA GLY A 61 -13.62 8.70 -10.84
C GLY A 61 -12.70 7.62 -10.24
N ASN A 62 -11.90 7.94 -9.24
CA ASN A 62 -11.09 6.97 -8.48
C ASN A 62 -11.78 6.56 -7.18
N ALA A 63 -11.52 5.33 -6.72
CA ALA A 63 -12.12 4.84 -5.48
C ALA A 63 -11.70 5.69 -4.27
N GLU A 64 -12.65 6.22 -3.52
CA GLU A 64 -12.35 7.09 -2.37
C GLU A 64 -12.86 6.48 -1.07
N VAL A 65 -14.09 5.96 -1.12
CA VAL A 65 -14.85 5.56 0.07
C VAL A 65 -15.40 4.15 -0.14
N ILE A 66 -15.53 3.40 0.96
CA ILE A 66 -16.31 2.16 0.95
C ILE A 66 -17.44 2.22 1.97
N ALA A 67 -18.62 1.76 1.54
CA ALA A 67 -19.80 1.61 2.38
C ALA A 67 -20.18 0.14 2.52
N ILE A 68 -20.14 -0.41 3.73
CA ILE A 68 -20.49 -1.80 4.05
C ILE A 68 -21.91 -1.86 4.61
N LYS A 69 -22.80 -2.64 3.99
CA LYS A 69 -24.17 -2.84 4.49
C LYS A 69 -24.17 -3.66 5.78
N LYS A 70 -24.81 -3.14 6.82
CA LYS A 70 -25.03 -3.81 8.12
C LYS A 70 -26.48 -3.62 8.55
N GLY A 71 -27.30 -4.65 8.34
CA GLY A 71 -28.75 -4.55 8.57
C GLY A 71 -29.35 -3.44 7.70
N CYS A 72 -30.09 -2.51 8.31
CA CYS A 72 -30.69 -1.38 7.60
C CYS A 72 -29.71 -0.23 7.33
N LYS A 73 -28.52 -0.22 7.93
CA LYS A 73 -27.55 0.89 7.86
C LYS A 73 -26.29 0.53 7.07
N PHE A 74 -25.42 1.51 6.90
CA PHE A 74 -24.11 1.37 6.26
C PHE A 74 -23.01 1.89 7.17
N LEU A 75 -21.90 1.15 7.25
CA LEU A 75 -20.65 1.61 7.83
C LEU A 75 -19.77 2.14 6.71
N VAL A 76 -19.29 3.38 6.83
CA VAL A 76 -18.62 4.12 5.77
C VAL A 76 -17.26 4.58 6.25
N PHE A 77 -16.23 4.33 5.46
CA PHE A 77 -14.88 4.82 5.74
C PHE A 77 -14.11 5.08 4.45
N ASP A 78 -13.11 5.95 4.55
CA ASP A 78 -12.22 6.30 3.44
C ASP A 78 -11.23 5.14 3.20
N LEU A 79 -11.00 4.81 1.93
CA LEU A 79 -10.10 3.71 1.55
C LEU A 79 -8.64 4.00 1.87
N LEU A 80 -8.27 5.28 1.96
CA LEU A 80 -6.99 5.73 2.47
C LEU A 80 -7.16 6.22 3.91
N PRO A 81 -6.32 5.78 4.87
CA PRO A 81 -6.38 6.27 6.23
C PRO A 81 -6.17 7.79 6.32
N GLU A 82 -6.73 8.41 7.36
CA GLU A 82 -6.52 9.83 7.65
C GLU A 82 -5.02 10.16 7.71
N GLY A 83 -4.62 11.24 7.01
CA GLY A 83 -3.22 11.67 6.90
C GLY A 83 -2.46 11.14 5.69
N PHE A 84 -3.08 10.29 4.85
CA PHE A 84 -2.52 9.92 3.55
C PHE A 84 -2.77 11.03 2.53
N SER A 85 -1.71 11.48 1.84
CA SER A 85 -1.74 12.50 0.78
C SER A 85 -2.02 11.95 -0.63
N GLY A 86 -1.95 10.63 -0.80
CA GLY A 86 -2.11 9.97 -2.09
C GLY A 86 -3.55 9.78 -2.57
N SER A 87 -3.68 9.10 -3.70
CA SER A 87 -4.95 8.68 -4.29
C SER A 87 -4.97 7.17 -4.53
N VAL A 88 -6.17 6.57 -4.48
CA VAL A 88 -6.34 5.16 -4.84
C VAL A 88 -6.21 5.04 -6.35
N THR A 89 -5.29 4.19 -6.80
CA THR A 89 -5.09 3.91 -8.22
C THR A 89 -5.98 2.78 -8.70
N THR A 90 -6.13 1.72 -7.90
CA THR A 90 -6.93 0.54 -8.26
C THR A 90 -7.36 -0.22 -7.01
N THR A 91 -8.50 -0.89 -7.10
CA THR A 91 -8.96 -1.84 -6.07
C THR A 91 -9.16 -3.22 -6.66
N LYS A 92 -8.91 -4.28 -5.87
CA LYS A 92 -9.22 -5.65 -6.26
C LYS A 92 -9.67 -6.50 -5.08
N GLN A 93 -10.34 -7.61 -5.38
CA GLN A 93 -10.87 -8.53 -4.38
C GLN A 93 -10.13 -9.86 -4.45
N ILE A 94 -9.42 -10.23 -3.38
CA ILE A 94 -8.62 -11.45 -3.31
C ILE A 94 -8.96 -12.23 -2.04
N GLN A 95 -8.98 -13.56 -2.12
CA GLN A 95 -9.13 -14.42 -0.94
C GLN A 95 -7.75 -14.81 -0.41
N ILE A 96 -7.29 -14.13 0.62
CA ILE A 96 -5.97 -14.33 1.22
C ILE A 96 -6.07 -15.23 2.46
N ASN A 97 -7.10 -15.04 3.30
CA ASN A 97 -7.23 -15.80 4.53
C ASN A 97 -7.68 -17.27 4.36
N GLY A 98 -8.01 -17.69 3.14
CA GLY A 98 -8.51 -19.05 2.86
C GLY A 98 -9.93 -19.35 3.34
N LYS A 99 -10.72 -18.34 3.71
CA LYS A 99 -12.12 -18.43 4.13
C LYS A 99 -13.05 -18.01 3.01
N ASN A 100 -14.34 -18.31 3.11
CA ASN A 100 -15.34 -18.04 2.05
C ASN A 100 -15.74 -16.55 1.90
N TYR A 101 -14.78 -15.62 1.97
CA TYR A 101 -14.93 -14.21 1.61
C TYR A 101 -13.59 -13.65 1.10
N LYS A 102 -13.66 -12.58 0.31
CA LYS A 102 -12.49 -11.90 -0.23
C LYS A 102 -12.15 -10.67 0.62
N GLU A 103 -10.87 -10.44 0.84
CA GLU A 103 -10.34 -9.17 1.30
C GLU A 103 -10.34 -8.14 0.17
N LEU A 104 -10.45 -6.86 0.55
CA LEU A 104 -10.30 -5.75 -0.36
C LEU A 104 -8.83 -5.31 -0.36
N VAL A 105 -8.21 -5.36 -1.52
CA VAL A 105 -6.88 -4.82 -1.76
C VAL A 105 -7.03 -3.47 -2.42
N VAL A 106 -6.34 -2.47 -1.89
CA VAL A 106 -6.32 -1.09 -2.38
C VAL A 106 -4.90 -0.75 -2.74
N TYR A 107 -4.68 -0.38 -4.00
CA TYR A 107 -3.44 0.19 -4.48
C TYR A 107 -3.54 1.70 -4.45
N TRP A 108 -2.49 2.37 -3.99
CA TRP A 108 -2.46 3.82 -3.91
C TRP A 108 -1.13 4.35 -4.42
N SER A 109 -1.14 5.61 -4.83
CA SER A 109 0.06 6.36 -5.16
C SER A 109 -0.05 7.79 -4.66
N ASP A 110 1.07 8.33 -4.20
CA ASP A 110 1.23 9.74 -3.86
C ASP A 110 2.37 10.32 -4.69
N ILE A 111 2.19 11.54 -5.20
CA ILE A 111 3.19 12.21 -6.04
C ILE A 111 3.59 13.51 -5.36
N ASN A 112 4.85 13.62 -5.00
CA ASN A 112 5.45 14.81 -4.40
C ASN A 112 6.55 15.33 -5.32
N GLY A 113 6.68 16.63 -5.49
CA GLY A 113 7.70 17.17 -6.37
C GLY A 113 7.85 18.67 -6.29
N HIS A 114 8.95 19.15 -6.86
CA HIS A 114 9.24 20.57 -6.98
C HIS A 114 9.85 20.84 -8.35
N SER A 115 9.49 21.98 -8.94
CA SER A 115 10.03 22.44 -10.21
C SER A 115 10.50 23.88 -10.12
N GLY A 116 11.56 24.17 -10.87
CA GLY A 116 12.14 25.50 -11.03
C GLY A 116 12.76 25.66 -12.42
N LEU A 117 13.34 26.84 -12.67
CA LEU A 117 13.89 27.17 -13.99
C LEU A 117 15.05 26.22 -14.38
N GLY A 118 15.90 25.86 -13.41
CA GLY A 118 17.08 25.00 -13.61
C GLY A 118 16.79 23.51 -13.65
N GLY A 119 15.51 23.12 -13.53
CA GLY A 119 15.11 21.72 -13.47
C GLY A 119 14.07 21.48 -12.40
N GLY A 120 13.81 20.21 -12.14
CA GLY A 120 12.87 19.78 -11.14
C GLY A 120 12.99 18.31 -10.84
N PHE A 121 12.24 17.88 -9.85
CA PHE A 121 12.11 16.49 -9.51
C PHE A 121 10.67 16.18 -9.11
N SER A 122 10.27 14.94 -9.32
CA SER A 122 8.99 14.39 -8.90
C SER A 122 9.21 12.96 -8.40
N GLU A 123 8.71 12.65 -7.23
CA GLU A 123 8.76 11.35 -6.58
C GLU A 123 7.35 10.80 -6.50
N THR A 124 7.17 9.55 -6.92
CA THR A 124 5.93 8.82 -6.76
C THR A 124 6.14 7.69 -5.77
N PHE A 125 5.44 7.78 -4.65
CA PHE A 125 5.30 6.73 -3.65
C PHE A 125 4.15 5.82 -4.06
N LYS A 126 4.33 4.52 -3.95
CA LYS A 126 3.26 3.54 -4.19
C LYS A 126 3.05 2.69 -2.96
N GLY A 127 1.86 2.16 -2.79
CA GLY A 127 1.60 1.25 -1.70
C GLY A 127 0.36 0.41 -1.87
N ILE A 128 0.23 -0.55 -0.96
CA ILE A 128 -0.87 -1.50 -0.88
C ILE A 128 -1.45 -1.51 0.53
N LEU A 129 -2.77 -1.42 0.58
CA LEU A 129 -3.56 -1.64 1.79
C LEU A 129 -4.44 -2.87 1.58
N ILE A 130 -4.61 -3.69 2.60
CA ILE A 130 -5.51 -4.84 2.54
C ILE A 130 -6.45 -4.82 3.73
N TYR A 131 -7.74 -4.88 3.44
CA TYR A 131 -8.82 -4.79 4.41
C TYR A 131 -9.56 -6.12 4.54
N ASP A 132 -9.68 -6.61 5.77
CA ASP A 132 -10.67 -7.62 6.15
C ASP A 132 -11.99 -6.92 6.47
N LEU A 133 -12.84 -6.71 5.46
CA LEU A 133 -14.10 -5.99 5.58
C LEU A 133 -15.12 -6.69 6.49
N LYS A 134 -14.97 -8.00 6.74
CA LYS A 134 -15.84 -8.72 7.66
C LYS A 134 -15.57 -8.31 9.10
N LYS A 135 -14.28 -8.14 9.44
CA LYS A 135 -13.82 -7.69 10.76
C LYS A 135 -13.64 -6.19 10.87
N ILE A 136 -13.64 -5.46 9.75
CA ILE A 136 -13.44 -4.01 9.67
C ILE A 136 -12.03 -3.65 10.18
N PHE A 137 -11.02 -4.38 9.70
CA PHE A 137 -9.62 -4.15 10.05
C PHE A 137 -8.73 -4.03 8.82
N LEU A 138 -7.71 -3.19 8.93
CA LEU A 138 -6.56 -3.18 8.03
C LEU A 138 -5.62 -4.31 8.47
N ILE A 139 -5.42 -5.29 7.59
CA ILE A 139 -4.60 -6.48 7.86
C ILE A 139 -3.19 -6.38 7.28
N PHE A 140 -2.98 -5.42 6.38
CA PHE A 140 -1.70 -5.15 5.73
C PHE A 140 -1.66 -3.71 5.23
N ASN A 141 -0.53 -3.04 5.46
CA ASN A 141 -0.23 -1.71 4.98
C ASN A 141 1.27 -1.68 4.70
N GLU A 142 1.63 -1.61 3.43
CA GLU A 142 3.02 -1.59 3.01
C GLU A 142 3.16 -0.59 1.87
N GLU A 143 4.03 0.38 2.07
CA GLU A 143 4.57 1.19 0.99
C GLU A 143 5.59 0.36 0.24
N TYR A 144 5.54 0.39 -1.08
CA TYR A 144 6.46 -0.35 -1.90
C TYR A 144 6.84 0.51 -3.10
N TYR A 145 8.14 0.49 -3.38
CA TYR A 145 8.75 1.09 -4.56
C TYR A 145 8.51 2.61 -4.72
N PHE A 146 9.59 3.28 -5.08
CA PHE A 146 9.70 4.72 -5.22
C PHE A 146 10.19 4.96 -6.64
N SER A 147 9.40 5.63 -7.48
CA SER A 147 9.93 6.15 -8.75
C SER A 147 10.19 7.62 -8.58
N HIS A 148 11.42 8.07 -8.83
CA HIS A 148 11.69 9.47 -9.04
C HIS A 148 11.86 9.76 -10.54
N TYR A 149 11.51 10.99 -10.89
CA TYR A 149 11.76 11.59 -12.19
C TYR A 149 12.47 12.91 -11.90
N GLN A 150 13.68 13.06 -12.42
CA GLN A 150 14.45 14.28 -12.31
C GLN A 150 14.70 14.83 -13.70
N TRP A 151 14.62 16.15 -13.85
CA TRP A 151 15.09 16.82 -15.05
C TRP A 151 15.96 18.00 -14.67
N MET A 152 17.00 18.24 -15.46
CA MET A 152 17.88 19.39 -15.31
C MET A 152 17.89 20.18 -16.61
N ASN A 153 17.73 21.49 -16.48
CA ASN A 153 17.76 22.41 -17.61
C ASN A 153 19.08 23.17 -17.60
N ASP A 154 19.79 23.17 -18.72
CA ASP A 154 20.84 24.15 -18.95
C ASP A 154 20.20 25.48 -19.32
N ILE A 155 20.52 26.54 -18.58
CA ILE A 155 19.94 27.87 -18.77
C ILE A 155 20.99 28.81 -19.37
N SER A 156 20.63 29.55 -20.42
CA SER A 156 21.45 30.62 -20.97
C SER A 156 21.52 31.84 -20.05
N GLU A 157 22.47 32.74 -20.32
CA GLU A 157 22.54 34.05 -19.64
C GLU A 157 21.26 34.88 -19.82
N ASN A 158 20.46 34.60 -20.86
CA ASN A 158 19.16 35.25 -21.12
C ASN A 158 17.97 34.52 -20.47
N LEU A 159 18.20 33.57 -19.57
CA LEU A 159 17.17 32.76 -18.90
C LEU A 159 16.37 31.84 -19.85
N GLU A 160 16.95 31.47 -20.99
CA GLU A 160 16.36 30.52 -21.93
C GLU A 160 16.87 29.11 -21.65
N VAL A 161 16.01 28.10 -21.77
CA VAL A 161 16.41 26.69 -21.67
C VAL A 161 17.14 26.29 -22.95
N ILE A 162 18.42 25.95 -22.83
CA ILE A 162 19.29 25.54 -23.93
C ILE A 162 19.19 24.03 -24.17
N SER A 163 19.15 23.26 -23.08
CA SER A 163 19.12 21.80 -23.12
C SER A 163 18.37 21.26 -21.91
N THR A 164 17.83 20.05 -22.03
CA THR A 164 17.20 19.33 -20.92
C THR A 164 17.80 17.92 -20.87
N SER A 165 18.19 17.51 -19.68
CA SER A 165 18.52 16.11 -19.36
C SER A 165 17.46 15.56 -18.42
N GLU A 166 17.12 14.28 -18.59
CA GLU A 166 16.05 13.63 -17.83
C GLU A 166 16.52 12.27 -17.32
N GLU A 167 16.20 11.99 -16.07
CA GLU A 167 16.39 10.70 -15.44
C GLU A 167 15.04 10.22 -14.92
N ARG A 168 14.71 8.96 -15.21
CA ARG A 168 13.48 8.33 -14.76
C ARG A 168 13.79 6.98 -14.14
N GLU A 169 13.38 6.79 -12.90
CA GLU A 169 13.37 5.49 -12.24
C GLU A 169 12.06 4.74 -12.57
N CYS A 170 12.15 3.42 -12.79
CA CYS A 170 11.09 2.60 -13.39
C CYS A 170 10.25 1.78 -12.38
N ASP A 171 8.93 1.70 -12.58
CA ASP A 171 8.09 0.80 -11.76
C ASP A 171 8.28 -0.67 -12.13
N ASN A 172 8.83 -1.46 -11.21
CA ASN A 172 9.20 -2.84 -11.49
C ASN A 172 8.78 -3.85 -10.42
N LEU A 173 7.86 -3.51 -9.53
CA LEU A 173 7.42 -4.44 -8.51
C LEU A 173 6.27 -5.35 -8.98
N ASP A 174 6.47 -6.67 -8.88
CA ASP A 174 5.44 -7.67 -9.05
C ASP A 174 4.88 -8.13 -7.69
N ILE A 175 3.55 -8.18 -7.57
CA ILE A 175 2.86 -8.55 -6.32
C ILE A 175 2.02 -9.80 -6.55
N LYS A 176 2.47 -10.91 -5.99
CA LYS A 176 1.84 -12.22 -6.08
C LYS A 176 1.05 -12.51 -4.80
N PHE A 177 -0.17 -13.02 -4.98
CA PHE A 177 -1.06 -13.40 -3.87
C PHE A 177 -1.19 -14.92 -3.85
N GLY A 178 -0.78 -15.52 -2.74
CA GLY A 178 -0.94 -16.94 -2.45
C GLY A 178 -1.94 -17.18 -1.32
N HIS A 179 -2.20 -18.45 -1.04
CA HIS A 179 -2.97 -18.82 0.14
C HIS A 179 -2.21 -18.38 1.40
N ARG A 180 -2.78 -17.40 2.13
CA ARG A 180 -2.21 -16.84 3.36
C ARG A 180 -0.83 -16.20 3.18
N GLU A 181 -0.46 -15.81 1.96
CA GLU A 181 0.85 -15.27 1.65
C GLU A 181 0.76 -14.18 0.59
N ILE A 182 1.62 -13.16 0.73
CA ILE A 182 1.87 -12.14 -0.30
C ILE A 182 3.35 -12.13 -0.55
N THR A 183 3.75 -12.12 -1.81
CA THR A 183 5.14 -11.92 -2.22
C THR A 183 5.22 -10.67 -3.07
N MET A 184 6.14 -9.78 -2.73
CA MET A 184 6.54 -8.61 -3.49
C MET A 184 7.94 -8.88 -4.04
N GLU A 185 8.11 -8.73 -5.35
CA GLU A 185 9.35 -9.06 -6.04
C GLU A 185 9.69 -7.96 -7.05
N MET A 186 10.85 -7.33 -6.89
CA MET A 186 11.38 -6.40 -7.89
C MET A 186 11.83 -7.21 -9.11
N LYS A 187 11.35 -6.80 -10.28
CA LYS A 187 11.75 -7.39 -11.56
C LYS A 187 12.85 -6.55 -12.19
N ILE A 188 13.88 -7.23 -12.66
CA ILE A 188 14.85 -6.63 -13.56
C ILE A 188 14.20 -6.62 -14.96
N SER A 189 13.92 -5.43 -15.49
CA SER A 189 13.48 -5.22 -16.87
C SER A 189 14.43 -4.26 -17.56
N LYS A 190 14.47 -4.28 -18.89
CA LYS A 190 15.31 -3.35 -19.69
C LYS A 190 14.98 -1.88 -19.42
N ASP A 191 13.72 -1.60 -19.07
CA ASP A 191 13.27 -0.26 -18.72
C ASP A 191 13.82 0.20 -17.35
N CYS A 192 14.52 -0.69 -16.64
CA CYS A 192 15.07 -0.53 -15.31
C CYS A 192 16.58 -0.72 -15.25
N ASP A 193 17.25 -0.66 -16.40
CA ASP A 193 18.71 -0.85 -16.47
C ASP A 193 19.48 0.26 -15.74
N SER A 194 18.83 1.39 -15.43
CA SER A 194 19.37 2.47 -14.59
C SER A 194 19.29 2.17 -13.07
N ILE A 195 18.50 1.19 -12.63
CA ILE A 195 18.37 0.87 -11.21
C ILE A 195 19.59 0.08 -10.74
N ASN A 196 20.31 0.64 -9.77
CA ASN A 196 21.34 -0.09 -9.05
C ASN A 196 20.71 -0.99 -7.97
N PHE A 197 20.35 -2.22 -8.34
CA PHE A 197 19.74 -3.19 -7.41
C PHE A 197 20.62 -3.55 -6.21
N LEU A 198 21.92 -3.24 -6.23
CA LEU A 198 22.83 -3.44 -5.10
C LEU A 198 22.57 -2.47 -3.95
N GLU A 199 21.89 -1.35 -4.20
CA GLU A 199 21.54 -0.35 -3.18
C GLU A 199 20.30 -0.75 -2.36
N TYR A 200 19.61 -1.81 -2.77
CA TYR A 200 18.42 -2.29 -2.10
C TYR A 200 18.76 -3.40 -1.09
N ASP A 201 18.29 -3.23 0.15
CA ASP A 201 18.43 -4.24 1.22
C ASP A 201 17.84 -5.60 0.84
N ALA A 202 16.90 -5.61 -0.13
CA ALA A 202 16.23 -6.78 -0.64
C ALA A 202 15.55 -6.50 -1.98
N THR A 203 15.40 -7.54 -2.79
CA THR A 203 14.62 -7.49 -4.04
C THR A 203 13.38 -8.35 -3.97
N THR A 204 13.19 -9.11 -2.89
CA THR A 204 11.97 -9.90 -2.65
C THR A 204 11.58 -9.86 -1.17
N TRP A 205 10.32 -9.52 -0.91
CA TRP A 205 9.69 -9.56 0.42
C TRP A 205 8.50 -10.52 0.41
N SER A 206 8.45 -11.45 1.35
CA SER A 206 7.28 -12.31 1.56
C SER A 206 6.64 -12.05 2.93
N TYR A 207 5.33 -11.95 2.93
CA TYR A 207 4.48 -11.71 4.08
C TYR A 207 3.51 -12.87 4.26
N LYS A 208 3.41 -13.41 5.47
CA LYS A 208 2.50 -14.52 5.79
C LYS A 208 1.43 -14.09 6.78
N LEU A 209 0.21 -14.51 6.52
CA LEU A 209 -0.93 -14.24 7.39
C LEU A 209 -0.82 -15.07 8.68
N LYS A 210 -0.45 -14.42 9.77
CA LYS A 210 -0.45 -14.98 11.13
C LYS A 210 -1.59 -14.35 11.92
N SER A 211 -2.50 -15.19 12.41
CA SER A 211 -3.74 -14.78 13.08
C SER A 211 -4.62 -13.88 12.21
N ASN A 212 -4.40 -12.56 12.26
CA ASN A 212 -5.18 -11.55 11.54
C ASN A 212 -4.32 -10.58 10.72
N PHE A 213 -2.99 -10.75 10.66
CA PHE A 213 -2.08 -9.80 10.03
C PHE A 213 -1.07 -10.50 9.13
N LEU A 214 -0.70 -9.81 8.06
CA LEU A 214 0.41 -10.20 7.21
C LEU A 214 1.72 -9.70 7.85
N ILE A 215 2.58 -10.64 8.22
CA ILE A 215 3.86 -10.36 8.89
C ILE A 215 4.98 -10.71 7.92
N ARG A 216 5.99 -9.86 7.80
CA ARG A 216 7.18 -10.11 6.96
C ARG A 216 7.89 -11.37 7.47
N THR A 217 8.16 -12.33 6.58
CA THR A 217 8.74 -13.64 6.92
C THR A 217 9.97 -14.02 6.12
N ARG A 218 10.16 -13.46 4.93
CA ARG A 218 11.35 -13.72 4.12
C ARG A 218 11.78 -12.46 3.41
N ILE A 219 13.09 -12.28 3.38
CA ILE A 219 13.80 -11.27 2.63
C ILE A 219 14.79 -12.04 1.75
N LYS A 220 14.81 -11.75 0.46
CA LYS A 220 15.77 -12.29 -0.49
C LYS A 220 16.36 -11.13 -1.28
N THR A 221 17.68 -11.15 -1.42
CA THR A 221 18.42 -10.27 -2.34
C THR A 221 18.84 -11.14 -3.51
N ILE A 222 18.62 -10.66 -4.73
CA ILE A 222 19.19 -11.29 -5.90
C ILE A 222 20.67 -10.94 -5.87
N ASP A 223 21.54 -11.95 -5.84
CA ASP A 223 22.97 -11.74 -6.12
C ASP A 223 23.05 -11.27 -7.58
N VAL A 224 23.35 -9.99 -7.77
CA VAL A 224 23.67 -9.46 -9.10
C VAL A 224 25.06 -10.02 -9.43
N ASP A 225 25.11 -11.01 -10.31
CA ASP A 225 26.36 -11.63 -10.75
C ASP A 225 27.21 -10.55 -11.44
N THR A 226 28.23 -10.03 -10.75
CA THR A 226 29.11 -8.97 -11.26
C THR A 226 30.10 -9.48 -12.32
N SER A 227 29.93 -10.71 -12.83
CA SER A 227 30.93 -11.39 -13.66
C SER A 227 30.89 -11.03 -15.15
N ASN A 228 30.17 -9.98 -15.57
CA ASN A 228 30.08 -9.55 -16.97
C ASN A 228 30.32 -8.04 -17.17
N ASN A 229 31.33 -7.47 -16.50
CA ASN A 229 31.98 -6.23 -16.92
C ASN A 229 33.47 -6.48 -17.15
#